data_AF-A0AAW8LLH4-F1
#
_entry.id   AF-A0AAW8LLH4-F1
#
_cell.length_a   1.000
_cell.length_b   1.000
_cell.length_c   1.000
_cell.angle_alpha   90.00
_cell.angle_beta   90.00
_cell.angle_gamma   90.00
#
_symmetry.space_group_name_H-M   'P 1'
#
loop_
_entity.id
_entity.type
_entity.pdbx_description
1 polymer ?
#
loop_
_entity_poly.entity_id
_entity_poly.type
_entity_poly.pdbx_seq_one_letter_code
_entity_poly.pdbx_strand_id
1 'polypeptide(L)' 'MNIIQDLGILNAQALDDMLRKHGIPEDWKISVINGMWTRSSVGFTHAELRAAITAHHKQAAQNKA' A
#
# COMPACT_ATOMS: atom_id res chain seq x y z
N MET A 1 11.53 0.62 4.12
CA MET A 1 10.29 -0.13 4.39
C MET A 1 9.83 -0.69 3.06
N ASN A 2 9.59 -2.00 2.96
CA ASN A 2 9.07 -2.60 1.73
C ASN A 2 7.64 -3.02 1.98
N ILE A 3 6.72 -2.12 1.61
CA ILE A 3 5.28 -2.23 1.92
C ILE A 3 4.70 -3.59 1.51
N ILE A 4 5.13 -4.14 0.37
CA ILE A 4 4.64 -5.44 -0.12
C ILE A 4 5.23 -6.61 0.67
N GLN A 5 6.49 -6.53 1.11
CA GLN A 5 7.07 -7.54 2.00
C GLN A 5 6.40 -7.51 3.38
N ASP A 6 6.06 -6.32 3.87
CA ASP A 6 5.51 -6.13 5.21
C ASP A 6 4.00 -6.48 5.29
N LEU A 7 3.21 -6.13 4.27
CA LEU A 7 1.76 -6.35 4.26
C LEU A 7 1.34 -7.59 3.46
N GLY A 8 2.11 -7.96 2.44
CA GLY A 8 1.65 -8.86 1.36
C GLY A 8 0.78 -8.14 0.33
N ILE A 9 0.84 -8.60 -0.93
CA ILE A 9 0.18 -7.93 -2.06
C ILE A 9 -1.35 -7.83 -1.91
N LEU A 10 -2.01 -8.88 -1.40
CA LEU A 10 -3.47 -8.90 -1.25
C LEU A 10 -3.95 -7.89 -0.21
N ASN A 11 -3.26 -7.80 0.94
CA ASN A 11 -3.59 -6.83 1.98
C ASN A 11 -3.28 -5.40 1.54
N ALA A 12 -2.19 -5.21 0.79
CA ALA A 12 -1.86 -3.90 0.21
C ALA A 12 -2.95 -3.42 -0.76
N GLN A 13 -3.46 -4.30 -1.64
CA GLN A 13 -4.57 -3.99 -2.55
C GLN A 13 -5.87 -3.68 -1.79
N ALA A 14 -6.23 -4.52 -0.82
CA ALA A 14 -7.42 -4.30 0.01
C ALA A 14 -7.34 -2.97 0.78
N LEU A 15 -6.14 -2.60 1.23
CA LEU A 15 -5.89 -1.32 1.88
C LEU A 15 -6.04 -0.13 0.91
N ASP A 16 -5.43 -0.17 -0.29
CA ASP A 16 -5.58 0.89 -1.31
C ASP A 16 -7.06 1.09 -1.69
N ASP A 17 -7.81 0.00 -1.91
CA ASP A 17 -9.24 0.07 -2.22
C ASP A 17 -10.04 0.72 -1.08
N MET A 18 -9.74 0.37 0.17
CA MET A 18 -10.38 0.97 1.33
C MET A 18 -10.07 2.47 1.44
N LEU A 19 -8.81 2.86 1.32
CA LEU A 19 -8.37 4.26 1.41
C LEU A 19 -9.00 5.12 0.31
N ARG A 20 -9.08 4.60 -0.92
CA ARG A 20 -9.77 5.26 -2.04
C ARG A 20 -11.27 5.39 -1.78
N LYS A 21 -11.93 4.34 -1.30
CA LYS A 21 -13.36 4.37 -0.97
C LYS A 21 -13.69 5.43 0.09
N HIS A 22 -12.78 5.65 1.04
CA HIS A 22 -12.93 6.67 2.08
C HIS A 22 -12.42 8.05 1.70
N GLY A 23 -11.95 8.26 0.46
CA GLY A 23 -11.45 9.56 0.00
C GLY A 23 -10.19 10.02 0.74
N ILE A 24 -9.36 9.09 1.20
CA ILE A 24 -8.14 9.42 1.93
C ILE A 24 -7.12 10.06 0.98
N PRO A 25 -6.63 11.28 1.29
CA PRO A 25 -5.65 11.97 0.47
C PRO A 25 -4.38 11.16 0.24
N GLU A 26 -3.77 11.33 -0.93
CA GLU A 26 -2.60 10.55 -1.35
C GLU A 26 -1.34 10.88 -0.52
N ASP A 27 -1.27 12.08 0.05
CA ASP A 27 -0.18 12.58 0.87
C ASP A 27 -0.30 12.19 2.35
N TRP A 28 -1.43 11.60 2.76
CA TRP A 28 -1.61 11.16 4.14
C TRP A 28 -0.70 9.99 4.46
N LYS A 29 0.07 10.16 5.53
CA LYS A 29 0.86 9.08 6.12
C LYS A 29 -0.01 8.15 6.96
N ILE A 30 0.24 6.87 6.76
CA ILE A 30 -0.53 5.76 7.28
C ILE A 30 0.46 4.74 7.87
N SER A 31 0.07 4.18 9.00
CA SER A 31 0.72 3.01 9.57
C SER A 31 -0.30 1.89 9.69
N VAL A 32 0.15 0.65 9.51
CA VAL A 32 -0.68 -0.54 9.70
C VAL A 32 -0.17 -1.29 10.92
N ILE A 33 -1.05 -1.48 11.90
CA ILE A 33 -0.75 -2.18 13.16
C ILE A 33 -1.81 -3.26 13.31
N ASN A 34 -1.38 -4.53 13.45
CA ASN A 34 -2.29 -5.67 13.58
C ASN A 34 -3.36 -5.75 12.48
N GLY A 35 -3.00 -5.40 11.24
CA GLY A 35 -3.92 -5.39 10.10
C GLY A 35 -4.90 -4.21 10.05
N MET A 36 -4.84 -3.31 11.04
CA MET A 36 -5.66 -2.10 11.07
C MET A 36 -4.81 -0.89 10.69
N TRP A 37 -5.31 -0.07 9.76
CA TRP A 37 -4.62 1.14 9.37
C TRP A 37 -5.05 2.31 10.25
N THR A 38 -4.11 3.23 10.49
CA THR A 38 -4.37 4.48 11.20
C THR A 38 -3.60 5.61 10.56
N ARG A 39 -4.14 6.83 10.65
CA ARG A 39 -3.40 8.04 10.30
C ARG A 39 -2.23 8.20 11.28
N SER A 40 -1.05 8.44 10.74
CA SER A 40 0.18 8.49 11.53
C SER A 40 1.13 9.56 10.99
N SER A 41 2.07 10.01 11.81
CA SER A 41 3.20 10.85 11.34
C SER A 41 4.34 10.02 10.74
N VAL A 42 4.31 8.70 10.95
CA VAL A 42 5.28 7.71 10.48
C VAL A 42 4.60 6.65 9.61
N GLY A 43 5.41 5.83 8.92
CA GLY A 43 4.92 4.83 7.97
C GLY A 43 5.02 5.31 6.53
N PHE A 44 4.01 5.02 5.72
CA PHE A 44 3.99 5.28 4.29
C PHE A 44 2.75 6.09 3.87
N THR A 45 2.83 6.81 2.76
CA THR A 45 1.69 7.53 2.20
C THR A 45 0.81 6.62 1.36
N HIS A 46 -0.45 7.03 1.15
CA HIS A 46 -1.33 6.33 0.23
C HIS A 46 -0.75 6.30 -1.21
N ALA A 47 -0.04 7.34 -1.65
CA ALA A 47 0.71 7.32 -2.91
C ALA A 47 1.81 6.24 -2.93
N GLU A 48 2.59 6.11 -1.84
CA GLU A 48 3.65 5.11 -1.72
C GLU A 48 3.10 3.68 -1.74
N LEU A 49 1.95 3.44 -1.10
CA LEU A 49 1.24 2.16 -1.18
C LEU A 49 0.91 1.79 -2.63
N ARG A 50 0.30 2.71 -3.38
CA ARG A 50 -0.08 2.47 -4.77
C ARG A 50 1.11 2.26 -5.69
N ALA A 51 2.19 3.02 -5.47
CA ALA A 51 3.44 2.85 -6.18
C ALA A 51 4.03 1.46 -5.93
N ALA A 52 4.01 0.97 -4.69
CA ALA A 52 4.51 -0.34 -4.32
C ALA A 52 3.69 -1.48 -4.98
N ILE A 53 2.36 -1.38 -4.99
CA ILE A 53 1.48 -2.34 -5.68
C ILE A 53 1.79 -2.37 -7.18
N THR A 54 1.91 -1.19 -7.80
CA THR A 54 2.20 -1.07 -9.24
C THR A 54 3.57 -1.65 -9.59
N ALA A 55 4.59 -1.36 -8.77
CA ALA A 55 5.93 -1.90 -8.95
C ALA A 55 5.94 -3.44 -8.86
N HIS A 56 5.22 -4.00 -7.89
CA HIS A 56 5.08 -5.45 -7.75
C HIS A 56 4.42 -6.10 -8.98
N HIS A 57 3.34 -5.50 -9.51
CA HIS A 57 2.71 -6.01 -10.74
C HIS A 57 3.65 -5.96 -11.95
N LYS A 58 4.43 -4.88 -12.10
CA LYS A 58 5.41 -4.77 -13.19
C LYS A 58 6.49 -5.85 -13.08
N GLN A 59 7.01 -6.09 -11.88
CA GLN A 59 7.98 -7.17 -11.63
C GLN A 59 7.39 -8.55 -11.92
N ALA A 60 6.15 -8.80 -11.47
CA ALA A 60 5.46 -10.05 -11.73
C ALA A 60 5.19 -10.29 -13.23
N ALA A 61 4.97 -9.23 -14.00
CA ALA A 61 4.81 -9.31 -15.46
C ALA A 61 6.14 -9.59 -16.17
N GLN A 62 7.26 -9.01 -15.69
CA GLN A 62 8.60 -9.26 -16.23
C GLN A 62 9.11 -10.66 -15.96
N ASN A 63 8.79 -11.24 -14.80
CA ASN A 63 9.20 -12.60 -14.43
C ASN A 63 8.41 -13.72 -15.15
N LYS A 64 7.38 -13.36 -15.92
CA LYS A 64 6.58 -14.29 -16.73
C LYS A 64 6.95 -14.26 -18.22
N ALA A 65 7.85 -13.37 -18.62
CA ALA A 65 8.41 -13.28 -19.96
C ALA A 65 9.69 -14.11 -20.05
#